data_AF-A0A9P6DI42-F1
#
_entry.id   AF-A0A9P6DI42-F1
#
_cell.length_a   1.000
_cell.length_b   1.000
_cell.length_c   1.000
_cell.angle_alpha   90.00
_cell.angle_beta   90.00
_cell.angle_gamma   90.00
#
_symmetry.space_group_name_H-M   'P 1'
#
loop_
_entity.id
_entity.type
_entity.pdbx_description
1 polymer ?
#
loop_
_entity_poly.entity_id
_entity_poly.type
_entity_poly.pdbx_seq_one_letter_code
_entity_poly.pdbx_strand_id
1 'polypeptide(L)'
;MPSFIFAATLFLLVSAIVVRDVAAVPMRSRQCTRVGAATPLPSASPVTNATSDACTQARLDILVSLIVSEDATSKINSTDPTTQAAVDAAEQGLNLTFTGIKSIAGAIFTNQSPPAASRDQVGQGITDTQTALLSINGTDAADPNVALAKQSLGAAAVAANAVVENCK
;
A
#
# COMPACT_ATOMS: atom_id res chain seq x y z
N MET A 1 -23.43 25.39 -46.16
CA MET A 1 -24.18 25.79 -44.95
C MET A 1 -25.17 24.68 -44.63
N PRO A 2 -25.30 24.16 -43.39
CA PRO A 2 -24.33 23.91 -42.30
C PRO A 2 -24.05 22.38 -42.15
N SER A 3 -22.86 21.89 -41.80
CA SER A 3 -22.16 21.89 -40.49
C SER A 3 -22.68 20.88 -39.46
N PHE A 4 -22.06 19.69 -39.40
CA PHE A 4 -22.06 18.79 -38.23
C PHE A 4 -20.62 18.35 -37.94
N ILE A 5 -19.86 19.23 -37.28
CA ILE A 5 -18.61 18.91 -36.60
C ILE A 5 -18.87 19.27 -35.14
N PHE A 6 -19.22 18.32 -34.27
CA PHE A 6 -19.13 18.45 -32.81
C PHE A 6 -19.50 17.11 -32.16
N ALA A 7 -18.56 16.17 -32.09
CA ALA A 7 -18.67 14.98 -31.24
C ALA A 7 -17.30 14.42 -30.82
N ALA A 8 -16.29 15.28 -30.67
CA ALA A 8 -14.92 14.85 -30.30
C ALA A 8 -14.30 15.66 -29.15
N THR A 9 -15.10 16.46 -28.42
CA THR A 9 -14.57 17.41 -27.43
C THR A 9 -15.14 17.24 -26.02
N LEU A 10 -15.73 16.09 -25.72
CA LEU A 10 -16.24 15.77 -24.37
C LEU A 10 -15.58 14.53 -23.75
N PHE A 11 -14.31 14.27 -24.07
CA PHE A 11 -13.53 13.22 -23.40
C PHE A 11 -12.24 13.72 -22.75
N LEU A 12 -11.91 15.01 -22.92
CA LEU A 12 -10.68 15.61 -22.38
C LEU A 12 -10.87 16.41 -21.08
N LEU A 13 -12.06 16.42 -20.47
CA LEU A 13 -12.32 17.19 -19.25
C LEU A 13 -12.46 16.38 -17.95
N VAL A 14 -12.49 15.04 -18.02
CA VAL A 14 -12.66 14.20 -16.82
C VAL A 14 -11.31 13.76 -16.23
N SER A 15 -10.20 13.87 -16.97
CA SER A 15 -8.88 13.46 -16.48
C SER A 15 -8.13 14.53 -15.67
N ALA A 16 -8.72 15.71 -15.44
CA ALA A 16 -8.05 16.83 -14.76
C ALA A 16 -8.56 17.10 -13.32
N ILE A 17 -9.56 16.37 -12.82
CA ILE A 17 -10.21 16.67 -11.53
C ILE A 17 -9.64 15.85 -10.36
N VAL A 18 -8.89 14.76 -10.59
CA VAL A 18 -8.40 13.89 -9.48
C VAL A 18 -6.98 14.25 -9.00
N VAL A 19 -6.26 15.19 -9.63
CA VAL A 19 -4.85 15.50 -9.28
C VAL A 19 -4.67 16.88 -8.60
N ARG A 20 -5.74 17.51 -8.14
CA ARG A 20 -5.68 18.84 -7.50
C ARG A 20 -6.38 18.88 -6.14
N ASP A 21 -5.97 18.05 -5.19
CA ASP A 21 -6.24 18.31 -3.76
C ASP A 21 -5.35 17.49 -2.79
N VAL A 22 -4.05 17.33 -3.10
CA VAL A 22 -3.03 17.00 -2.08
C VAL A 22 -2.03 18.15 -2.03
N ALA A 23 -2.55 19.34 -1.75
CA ALA A 23 -1.74 20.49 -1.36
C ALA A 23 -2.06 20.80 0.11
N ALA A 24 -1.06 20.53 0.96
CA ALA A 24 -0.91 21.09 2.30
C ALA A 24 -2.02 20.78 3.32
N VAL A 25 -1.89 19.63 3.99
CA VAL A 25 -2.30 19.57 5.40
C VAL A 25 -1.26 20.38 6.19
N PRO A 26 -1.61 21.54 6.79
CA PRO A 26 -0.70 22.22 7.70
C PRO A 26 -0.52 21.33 8.93
N MET A 27 0.68 20.77 9.11
CA MET A 27 1.11 20.23 10.39
C MET A 27 1.10 21.36 11.42
N ARG A 28 -0.03 21.51 12.12
CA ARG A 28 -0.10 22.25 13.37
C ARG A 28 0.76 21.49 14.37
N SER A 29 1.92 22.07 14.65
CA SER A 29 2.74 21.87 15.84
C SER A 29 1.84 21.73 17.08
N ARG A 30 1.50 20.49 17.42
CA ARG A 30 1.06 20.14 18.76
C ARG A 30 2.33 20.11 19.58
N GLN A 31 2.63 21.26 20.18
CA GLN A 31 3.53 21.34 21.33
C GLN A 31 2.94 20.43 22.40
N CYS A 32 3.42 19.19 22.46
CA CYS A 32 3.25 18.33 23.61
C CYS A 32 3.98 19.00 24.78
N THR A 33 3.20 19.68 25.61
CA THR A 33 3.63 20.17 26.91
C THR A 33 4.27 19.02 27.69
N ARG A 34 5.52 19.23 28.12
CA ARG A 34 6.33 18.29 28.91
C ARG A 34 5.52 17.73 30.08
N VAL A 35 5.20 16.44 30.02
CA VAL A 35 4.84 15.65 31.20
C VAL A 35 6.08 14.89 31.62
N GLY A 36 6.49 15.12 32.88
CA GLY A 36 7.16 14.19 33.81
C GLY A 36 8.38 13.40 33.32
N ALA A 37 9.50 13.58 34.01
CA ALA A 37 10.72 12.78 33.87
C ALA A 37 10.42 11.27 33.97
N ALA A 38 10.37 10.60 32.82
CA ALA A 38 10.60 9.17 32.73
C ALA A 38 12.09 8.94 32.93
N THR A 39 12.44 8.05 33.86
CA THR A 39 13.79 7.49 33.99
C THR A 39 14.31 7.10 32.59
N PRO A 40 15.57 7.43 32.23
CA PRO A 40 16.12 7.04 30.95
C PRO A 40 16.04 5.52 30.85
N LEU A 41 15.22 5.04 29.91
CA LEU A 41 15.29 3.67 29.44
C LEU A 41 16.75 3.40 29.06
N PRO A 42 17.31 2.23 29.41
CA PRO A 42 18.67 1.88 29.02
C PRO A 42 18.77 2.12 27.52
N SER A 43 19.73 2.96 27.13
CA SER A 43 20.06 3.24 25.74
C SER A 43 20.24 1.91 25.03
N ALA A 44 19.23 1.50 24.26
CA ALA A 44 19.43 0.45 23.28
C ALA A 44 20.65 0.89 22.47
N SER A 45 21.70 0.06 22.48
CA SER A 45 22.89 0.29 21.68
C SER A 45 22.45 0.71 20.28
N PRO A 46 23.06 1.73 19.66
CA PRO A 46 22.73 2.09 18.30
C PRO A 46 22.91 0.83 17.48
N VAL A 47 21.81 0.34 16.91
CA VAL A 47 21.84 -0.80 16.03
C VAL A 47 22.49 -0.30 14.75
N THR A 48 23.81 -0.34 14.70
CA THR A 48 24.62 0.18 13.59
C THR A 48 24.48 -0.66 12.31
N ASN A 49 23.54 -1.60 12.30
CA ASN A 49 23.20 -2.42 11.14
C ASN A 49 21.73 -2.89 11.10
N ALA A 50 20.81 -2.12 11.71
CA ALA A 50 19.39 -2.26 11.42
C ALA A 50 19.09 -1.17 10.39
N THR A 51 18.90 -1.61 9.15
CA THR A 51 18.36 -0.82 8.03
C THR A 51 17.63 0.45 8.47
N SER A 52 18.12 1.59 8.00
CA SER A 52 17.68 2.97 8.24
C SER A 52 16.28 3.18 8.85
N ASP A 53 16.10 4.26 9.62
CA ASP A 53 14.77 4.73 10.07
C ASP A 53 13.73 4.72 8.92
N ALA A 54 14.18 5.00 7.69
CA ALA A 54 13.37 4.92 6.47
C ALA A 54 12.86 3.50 6.16
N CYS A 55 13.65 2.44 6.32
CA CYS A 55 13.17 1.06 6.18
C CYS A 55 12.11 0.71 7.24
N THR A 56 12.35 1.11 8.49
CA THR A 56 11.38 0.84 9.57
C THR A 56 10.06 1.55 9.31
N GLN A 57 10.12 2.83 8.91
CA GLN A 57 8.93 3.60 8.54
C GLN A 57 8.20 2.97 7.34
N ALA A 58 8.92 2.64 6.25
CA ALA A 58 8.32 2.05 5.06
C ALA A 58 7.59 0.72 5.37
N ARG A 59 8.15 -0.10 6.26
CA ARG A 59 7.53 -1.34 6.71
C ARG A 59 6.24 -1.12 7.52
N LEU A 60 6.15 -0.04 8.29
CA LEU A 60 4.92 0.30 9.02
C LEU A 60 3.85 0.85 8.06
N ASP A 61 4.24 1.73 7.14
CA ASP A 61 3.33 2.34 6.17
C ASP A 61 2.68 1.30 5.25
N ILE A 62 3.47 0.32 4.78
CA ILE A 62 2.93 -0.77 3.96
C ILE A 62 1.99 -1.67 4.77
N LEU A 63 2.29 -1.97 6.04
CA LEU A 63 1.43 -2.82 6.88
C LEU A 63 0.06 -2.18 7.11
N VAL A 64 0.02 -0.88 7.40
CA VAL A 64 -1.25 -0.15 7.58
C VAL A 64 -2.09 -0.20 6.31
N SER A 65 -1.46 0.02 5.15
CA SER A 65 -2.15 0.02 3.86
C SER A 65 -2.60 -1.37 3.42
N LEU A 66 -1.79 -2.41 3.69
CA LEU A 66 -2.11 -3.80 3.42
C LEU A 66 -3.31 -4.29 4.23
N ILE A 67 -3.37 -3.95 5.52
CA ILE A 67 -4.50 -4.36 6.39
C ILE A 67 -5.81 -3.79 5.86
N VAL A 68 -5.83 -2.52 5.45
CA VAL A 68 -7.02 -1.91 4.84
C VAL A 68 -7.35 -2.60 3.51
N SER A 69 -6.35 -2.93 2.70
CA SER A 69 -6.55 -3.62 1.43
C SER A 69 -7.08 -5.04 1.61
N GLU A 70 -6.58 -5.77 2.60
CA GLU A 70 -7.01 -7.13 2.95
C GLU A 70 -8.44 -7.14 3.47
N ASP A 71 -8.76 -6.25 4.42
CA ASP A 71 -10.12 -6.09 4.95
C ASP A 71 -11.10 -5.74 3.83
N ALA A 72 -10.75 -4.80 2.95
CA ALA A 72 -11.57 -4.47 1.79
C ALA A 72 -11.71 -5.65 0.82
N THR A 73 -10.60 -6.34 0.51
CA THR A 73 -10.61 -7.51 -0.41
C THR A 73 -11.53 -8.61 0.11
N SER A 74 -11.48 -8.92 1.41
CA SER A 74 -12.32 -9.94 2.05
C SER A 74 -13.82 -9.62 2.04
N LYS A 75 -14.19 -8.35 1.79
CA LYS A 75 -15.58 -7.85 1.77
C LYS A 75 -16.13 -7.66 0.36
N ILE A 76 -15.32 -7.87 -0.67
CA ILE A 76 -15.78 -7.82 -2.07
C ILE A 76 -16.85 -8.88 -2.27
N ASN A 77 -17.98 -8.48 -2.86
CA ASN A 77 -19.01 -9.41 -3.29
C ASN A 77 -18.45 -10.33 -4.37
N SER A 78 -18.26 -11.60 -4.02
CA SER A 78 -17.68 -12.64 -4.87
C SER A 78 -18.71 -13.66 -5.36
N THR A 79 -19.96 -13.23 -5.54
CA THR A 79 -21.02 -14.11 -6.06
C THR A 79 -20.71 -14.62 -7.47
N ASP A 80 -20.04 -13.81 -8.29
CA ASP A 80 -19.54 -14.25 -9.59
C ASP A 80 -18.25 -15.09 -9.43
N PRO A 81 -18.15 -16.28 -10.07
CA PRO A 81 -16.98 -17.13 -9.97
C PRO A 81 -15.67 -16.49 -10.45
N THR A 82 -15.73 -15.56 -11.43
CA THR A 82 -14.54 -14.85 -11.91
C THR A 82 -14.08 -13.80 -10.90
N THR A 83 -15.03 -13.14 -10.23
CA THR A 83 -14.72 -12.25 -9.10
C THR A 83 -14.13 -13.02 -7.92
N GLN A 84 -14.69 -14.19 -7.56
CA GLN A 84 -14.11 -15.03 -6.50
C GLN A 84 -12.66 -15.42 -6.81
N ALA A 85 -12.37 -15.87 -8.05
CA ALA A 85 -11.01 -16.23 -8.44
C ALA A 85 -10.05 -15.02 -8.36
N ALA A 86 -10.52 -13.82 -8.69
CA ALA A 86 -9.75 -12.60 -8.56
C ALA A 86 -9.51 -12.22 -7.08
N VAL A 87 -10.51 -12.39 -6.21
CA VAL A 87 -10.36 -12.19 -4.76
C VAL A 87 -9.33 -13.16 -4.18
N ASP A 88 -9.43 -14.45 -4.51
CA ASP A 88 -8.49 -15.47 -4.04
C ASP A 88 -7.04 -15.18 -4.48
N ALA A 89 -6.86 -14.72 -5.73
CA ALA A 89 -5.55 -14.32 -6.24
C ALA A 89 -5.03 -13.05 -5.55
N ALA A 90 -5.92 -12.09 -5.26
CA ALA A 90 -5.57 -10.88 -4.54
C ALA A 90 -5.09 -11.19 -3.11
N GLU A 91 -5.80 -12.06 -2.39
CA GLU A 91 -5.44 -12.53 -1.05
C GLU A 91 -4.10 -13.28 -1.02
N GLN A 92 -3.82 -14.11 -2.03
CA GLN A 92 -2.52 -14.77 -2.18
C GLN A 92 -1.38 -13.76 -2.34
N GLY A 93 -1.57 -12.73 -3.18
CA GLY A 93 -0.60 -11.65 -3.34
C GLY A 93 -0.37 -10.87 -2.04
N LEU A 94 -1.43 -10.55 -1.30
CA LEU A 94 -1.35 -9.86 -0.01
C LEU A 94 -0.56 -10.70 1.01
N ASN A 95 -0.85 -12.00 1.11
CA ASN A 95 -0.14 -12.91 2.00
C ASN A 95 1.36 -13.04 1.63
N LEU A 96 1.68 -13.05 0.33
CA LEU A 96 3.07 -13.03 -0.13
C LEU A 96 3.78 -11.74 0.34
N THR A 97 3.13 -10.59 0.21
CA THR A 97 3.67 -9.31 0.71
C THR A 97 3.86 -9.33 2.23
N PHE A 98 2.89 -9.81 3.01
CA PHE A 98 3.03 -9.96 4.47
C PHE A 98 4.20 -10.86 4.85
N THR A 99 4.36 -11.99 4.16
CA THR A 99 5.46 -12.93 4.38
C THR A 99 6.82 -12.27 4.12
N GLY A 100 6.93 -11.49 3.06
CA GLY A 100 8.13 -10.70 2.75
C GLY A 100 8.44 -9.68 3.87
N ILE A 101 7.46 -8.87 4.27
CA ILE A 101 7.63 -7.86 5.34
C ILE A 101 8.04 -8.52 6.66
N LYS A 102 7.45 -9.67 7.01
CA LYS A 102 7.76 -10.42 8.23
C LYS A 102 9.19 -10.95 8.21
N SER A 103 9.65 -11.45 7.07
CA SER A 103 11.03 -11.93 6.89
C SER A 103 12.03 -10.79 7.01
N ILE A 104 11.73 -9.62 6.42
CA ILE A 104 12.52 -8.40 6.58
C ILE A 104 12.56 -7.99 8.07
N ALA A 105 11.42 -8.03 8.77
CA ALA A 105 11.33 -7.76 10.20
C ALA A 105 12.28 -8.65 11.01
N GLY A 106 12.23 -9.95 10.75
CA GLY A 106 13.01 -10.96 11.46
C GLY A 106 14.51 -10.79 11.24
N ALA A 107 14.92 -10.46 10.00
CA ALA A 107 16.32 -10.17 9.70
C ALA A 107 16.81 -8.94 10.49
N ILE A 108 16.04 -7.85 10.48
CA ILE A 108 16.38 -6.63 11.24
C ILE A 108 16.47 -6.93 12.75
N PHE A 109 15.49 -7.67 13.29
CA PHE A 109 15.47 -8.04 14.70
C PHE A 109 16.69 -8.88 15.12
N THR A 110 17.26 -9.65 14.18
CA THR A 110 18.45 -10.49 14.38
C THR A 110 19.75 -9.82 13.92
N ASN A 111 19.72 -8.50 13.64
CA ASN A 111 20.86 -7.71 13.14
C ASN A 111 21.46 -8.22 11.83
N GLN A 112 20.63 -8.82 10.97
CA GLN A 112 20.98 -9.26 9.62
C GLN A 112 20.46 -8.26 8.58
N SER A 113 21.17 -8.15 7.46
CA SER A 113 20.66 -7.43 6.29
C SER A 113 19.38 -8.11 5.79
N PRO A 114 18.31 -7.36 5.45
CA PRO A 114 17.11 -7.94 4.91
C PRO A 114 17.39 -8.75 3.64
N PRO A 115 16.81 -9.96 3.50
CA PRO A 115 17.03 -10.79 2.33
C PRO A 115 16.47 -10.13 1.06
N ALA A 116 17.22 -10.23 -0.05
CA ALA A 116 16.74 -9.78 -1.37
C ALA A 116 15.42 -10.47 -1.76
N ALA A 117 15.35 -11.79 -1.57
CA ALA A 117 14.15 -12.57 -1.83
C ALA A 117 12.92 -12.04 -1.07
N SER A 118 13.09 -11.51 0.14
CA SER A 118 11.97 -10.94 0.90
C SER A 118 11.50 -9.60 0.35
N ARG A 119 12.40 -8.77 -0.19
CA ARG A 119 12.02 -7.56 -0.94
C ARG A 119 11.30 -7.92 -2.25
N ASP A 120 11.77 -8.96 -2.93
CA ASP A 120 11.15 -9.45 -4.17
C ASP A 120 9.74 -9.98 -3.90
N GLN A 121 9.53 -10.72 -2.79
CA GLN A 121 8.20 -11.15 -2.34
C GLN A 121 7.26 -9.96 -2.08
N VAL A 122 7.76 -8.87 -1.49
CA VAL A 122 6.97 -7.65 -1.28
C VAL A 122 6.53 -7.06 -2.62
N GLY A 123 7.46 -6.86 -3.56
CA GLY A 123 7.15 -6.30 -4.88
C GLY A 123 6.22 -7.19 -5.71
N GLN A 124 6.49 -8.51 -5.72
CA GLN A 124 5.68 -9.48 -6.45
C GLN A 124 4.27 -9.57 -5.88
N GLY A 125 4.11 -9.68 -4.56
CA GLY A 125 2.80 -9.79 -3.94
C GLY A 125 1.90 -8.58 -4.21
N ILE A 126 2.45 -7.36 -4.18
CA ILE A 126 1.71 -6.14 -4.54
C ILE A 126 1.30 -6.17 -6.02
N THR A 127 2.19 -6.61 -6.91
CA THR A 127 1.91 -6.69 -8.35
C THR A 127 0.81 -7.73 -8.65
N ASP A 128 0.87 -8.88 -7.97
CA ASP A 128 -0.12 -9.94 -8.10
C ASP A 128 -1.49 -9.47 -7.59
N THR A 129 -1.54 -8.85 -6.41
CA THR A 129 -2.78 -8.28 -5.87
C THR A 129 -3.35 -7.21 -6.79
N GLN A 130 -2.51 -6.34 -7.35
CA GLN A 130 -2.97 -5.29 -8.25
C GLN A 130 -3.56 -5.88 -9.53
N THR A 131 -2.87 -6.84 -10.12
CA THR A 131 -3.32 -7.54 -11.33
C THR A 131 -4.66 -8.25 -11.08
N ALA A 132 -4.79 -8.92 -9.94
CA ALA A 132 -6.00 -9.61 -9.54
C ALA A 132 -7.18 -8.65 -9.34
N LEU A 133 -7.02 -7.57 -8.56
CA LEU A 133 -8.09 -6.58 -8.34
C LEU A 133 -8.49 -5.85 -9.63
N LEU A 134 -7.55 -5.61 -10.54
CA LEU A 134 -7.84 -5.01 -11.85
C LEU A 134 -8.62 -5.95 -12.78
N SER A 135 -8.57 -7.27 -12.54
CA SER A 135 -9.31 -8.25 -13.33
C SER A 135 -10.80 -8.32 -12.96
N ILE A 136 -11.18 -7.85 -11.77
CA ILE A 136 -12.59 -7.73 -11.34
C ILE A 136 -13.31 -6.74 -12.27
N ASN A 137 -14.34 -7.24 -12.96
CA ASN A 137 -15.09 -6.53 -13.99
C ASN A 137 -16.62 -6.77 -13.83
N GLY A 138 -17.43 -6.30 -14.78
CA GLY A 138 -18.88 -6.51 -14.76
C GLY A 138 -19.59 -5.75 -13.62
N THR A 139 -20.62 -6.38 -13.03
CA THR A 139 -21.42 -5.79 -11.95
C THR A 139 -20.65 -5.66 -10.64
N ASP A 140 -19.71 -6.55 -10.38
CA ASP A 140 -18.96 -6.57 -9.12
C ASP A 140 -17.88 -5.48 -9.07
N ALA A 141 -17.46 -4.96 -10.22
CA ALA A 141 -16.57 -3.80 -10.28
C ALA A 141 -17.18 -2.53 -9.66
N ALA A 142 -18.50 -2.47 -9.51
CA ALA A 142 -19.19 -1.38 -8.83
C ALA A 142 -19.26 -1.55 -7.30
N ASP A 143 -18.77 -2.68 -6.76
CA ASP A 143 -18.67 -2.88 -5.32
C ASP A 143 -17.73 -1.83 -4.69
N PRO A 144 -18.17 -1.07 -3.68
CA PRO A 144 -17.32 -0.08 -3.01
C PRO A 144 -16.04 -0.67 -2.42
N ASN A 145 -16.03 -1.95 -2.05
CA ASN A 145 -14.85 -2.63 -1.53
C ASN A 145 -13.79 -2.86 -2.61
N VAL A 146 -14.15 -3.01 -3.89
CA VAL A 146 -13.19 -3.08 -5.01
C VAL A 146 -12.46 -1.75 -5.15
N ALA A 147 -13.19 -0.64 -5.07
CA ALA A 147 -12.60 0.70 -5.14
C ALA A 147 -11.69 0.97 -3.93
N LEU A 148 -12.14 0.62 -2.72
CA LEU A 148 -11.36 0.76 -1.50
C LEU A 148 -10.08 -0.07 -1.55
N ALA A 149 -10.18 -1.36 -1.91
CA ALA A 149 -9.03 -2.26 -2.02
C ALA A 149 -7.99 -1.71 -3.02
N LYS A 150 -8.43 -1.25 -4.20
CA LYS A 150 -7.54 -0.64 -5.20
C LYS A 150 -6.85 0.62 -4.67
N GLN A 151 -7.59 1.48 -3.95
CA GLN A 151 -7.05 2.72 -3.39
C GLN A 151 -6.00 2.43 -2.31
N SER A 152 -6.31 1.57 -1.34
CA SER A 152 -5.36 1.20 -0.28
C SER A 152 -4.16 0.44 -0.81
N LEU A 153 -4.34 -0.41 -1.83
CA LEU A 153 -3.23 -1.09 -2.48
C LEU A 153 -2.32 -0.09 -3.23
N GLY A 154 -2.88 0.97 -3.81
CA GLY A 154 -2.08 2.05 -4.39
C GLY A 154 -1.15 2.71 -3.37
N ALA A 155 -1.62 2.95 -2.15
CA ALA A 155 -0.78 3.43 -1.05
C ALA A 155 0.25 2.38 -0.61
N ALA A 156 -0.16 1.10 -0.52
CA ALA A 156 0.73 -0.01 -0.22
C ALA A 156 1.86 -0.16 -1.26
N ALA A 157 1.58 0.08 -2.54
CA ALA A 157 2.57 0.00 -3.61
C ALA A 157 3.65 1.09 -3.49
N VAL A 158 3.28 2.32 -3.10
CA VAL A 158 4.25 3.38 -2.81
C VAL A 158 5.16 2.98 -1.64
N ALA A 159 4.58 2.46 -0.56
CA ALA A 159 5.34 1.99 0.59
C ALA A 159 6.19 0.75 0.27
N ALA A 160 5.73 -0.13 -0.61
CA ALA A 160 6.47 -1.30 -1.09
C ALA A 160 7.74 -0.90 -1.84
N ASN A 161 7.66 0.10 -2.72
CA ASN A 161 8.85 0.64 -3.37
C ASN A 161 9.85 1.19 -2.34
N ALA A 162 9.36 1.90 -1.31
CA ALA A 162 10.22 2.37 -0.24
C ALA A 162 10.87 1.21 0.54
N VAL A 163 10.20 0.08 0.75
CA VAL A 163 10.80 -1.12 1.35
C VAL A 163 11.91 -1.69 0.44
N VAL A 164 11.65 -1.83 -0.86
CA VAL A 164 12.65 -2.36 -1.82
C VAL A 164 13.89 -1.47 -1.89
N GLU A 165 13.69 -0.15 -1.84
CA GLU A 165 14.78 0.84 -1.93
C GLU A 165 15.60 0.93 -0.63
N ASN A 166 14.92 0.99 0.53
CA ASN A 166 15.54 1.38 1.80
C ASN A 166 15.90 0.20 2.72
N CYS A 167 15.30 -0.98 2.53
CA CYS A 167 15.55 -2.15 3.38
C CYS A 167 16.65 -3.05 2.81
N LYS A 168 17.88 -2.55 2.72
CA LYS A 168 19.06 -3.28 2.23
C LYS A 168 20.08 -3.50 3.33
#